data_AF-A0A7C5WK02-F1
#
_entry.id   AF-A0A7C5WK02-F1
#
_cell.length_a   1.000
_cell.length_b   1.000
_cell.length_c   1.000
_cell.angle_alpha   90.00
_cell.angle_beta   90.00
_cell.angle_gamma   90.00
#
_symmetry.space_group_name_H-M   'P 1'
#
loop_
_entity.id
_entity.type
_entity.pdbx_description
1 polymer ?
#
loop_
_entity_poly.entity_id
_entity_poly.type
_entity_poly.pdbx_seq_one_letter_code
_entity_poly.pdbx_strand_id
1 'polypeptide(L)'
;MSRNDPRWVFAARVASQLEGGQAAVLRPERRERLVKTARLLGLRPFDAALVIALVQDAARRGEARPGYPALTRDVLSRLETIPKPVVDTTPPVWLNRLATACLIATGLVAMAILWVQNGGG
;
A
#
# COMPACT_ATOMS: atom_id res chain seq x y z
N MET A 1 -4.11 -9.93 -17.28
CA MET A 1 -4.19 -9.53 -15.85
C MET A 1 -5.49 -10.02 -15.20
N SER A 2 -5.48 -10.44 -13.92
CA SER A 2 -6.70 -10.86 -13.18
C SER A 2 -7.41 -9.67 -12.51
N ARG A 3 -8.74 -9.76 -12.27
CA ARG A 3 -9.51 -8.73 -11.53
C ARG A 3 -9.05 -8.55 -10.08
N ASN A 4 -8.38 -9.55 -9.52
CA ASN A 4 -7.83 -9.50 -8.16
C ASN A 4 -6.38 -9.01 -8.12
N ASP A 5 -5.77 -8.70 -9.28
CA ASP A 5 -4.43 -8.10 -9.31
C ASP A 5 -4.50 -6.73 -8.62
N PRO A 6 -3.65 -6.43 -7.63
CA PRO A 6 -3.75 -5.17 -6.89
C PRO A 6 -3.55 -3.94 -7.80
N ARG A 7 -2.82 -4.06 -8.92
CA ARG A 7 -2.71 -3.01 -9.94
C ARG A 7 -4.06 -2.75 -10.63
N TRP A 8 -4.83 -3.81 -10.91
CA TRP A 8 -6.15 -3.72 -11.53
C TRP A 8 -7.14 -3.06 -10.57
N VAL A 9 -7.18 -3.54 -9.33
CA VAL A 9 -8.07 -3.03 -8.27
C VAL A 9 -7.78 -1.56 -8.01
N PHE A 10 -6.50 -1.19 -7.93
CA PHE A 10 -6.11 0.19 -7.73
C PHE A 10 -6.51 1.08 -8.91
N ALA A 11 -6.23 0.66 -10.14
CA ALA A 11 -6.59 1.41 -11.34
C ALA A 11 -8.11 1.63 -11.48
N ALA A 12 -8.92 0.60 -11.18
CA ALA A 12 -10.38 0.72 -11.16
C ALA A 12 -10.85 1.74 -10.11
N ARG A 13 -10.22 1.77 -8.93
CA ARG A 13 -10.51 2.75 -7.87
C ARG A 13 -10.06 4.17 -8.22
N VAL A 14 -8.97 4.33 -8.97
CA VAL A 14 -8.57 5.64 -9.52
C VAL A 14 -9.63 6.12 -10.51
N ALA A 15 -10.03 5.27 -11.46
CA ALA A 15 -10.99 5.61 -12.50
C ALA A 15 -12.34 6.08 -11.92
N SER A 16 -12.81 5.47 -10.82
CA SER A 16 -14.06 5.88 -10.17
C SER A 16 -13.97 7.18 -9.37
N GLN A 17 -12.76 7.68 -9.10
CA GLN A 17 -12.52 8.92 -8.35
C GLN A 17 -12.14 10.12 -9.21
N LEU A 18 -11.89 9.90 -10.50
CA LEU A 18 -11.63 10.97 -11.46
C LEU A 18 -12.89 11.81 -11.69
N GLU A 19 -12.70 13.11 -11.79
CA GLU A 19 -13.73 14.11 -12.08
C GLU A 19 -13.43 14.84 -13.38
N GLY A 20 -14.43 15.55 -13.91
CA GLY A 20 -14.25 16.41 -15.08
C GLY A 20 -14.13 15.67 -16.42
N GLY A 21 -14.52 14.39 -16.49
CA GLY A 21 -14.50 13.60 -17.72
C GLY A 21 -13.09 13.55 -18.33
N GLN A 22 -12.93 14.14 -19.52
CA GLN A 22 -11.64 14.23 -20.21
C GLN A 22 -10.61 15.13 -19.52
N ALA A 23 -11.01 16.03 -18.62
CA ALA A 23 -10.03 16.77 -17.82
C ALA A 23 -9.25 15.85 -16.86
N ALA A 24 -9.81 14.67 -16.54
CA ALA A 24 -9.22 13.65 -15.67
C ALA A 24 -8.65 14.22 -14.36
N VAL A 25 -9.46 15.05 -13.71
CA VAL A 25 -9.06 15.79 -12.50
C VAL A 25 -9.13 14.86 -11.31
N LEU A 26 -8.04 14.82 -10.54
CA LEU A 26 -7.98 14.13 -9.25
C LEU A 26 -7.67 15.15 -8.16
N ARG A 27 -8.64 15.37 -7.26
CA ARG A 27 -8.47 16.32 -6.14
C ARG A 27 -7.35 15.87 -5.19
N PRO A 28 -6.61 16.80 -4.56
CA PRO A 28 -5.52 16.48 -3.64
C PRO A 28 -5.92 15.49 -2.54
N GLU A 29 -7.08 15.69 -1.91
CA GLU A 29 -7.55 14.87 -0.78
C GLU A 29 -7.86 13.44 -1.23
N ARG A 30 -8.38 13.27 -2.46
CA ARG A 30 -8.61 11.95 -3.06
C ARG A 30 -7.31 11.27 -3.44
N ARG A 31 -6.35 12.03 -3.98
CA ARG A 31 -5.01 11.53 -4.30
C ARG A 31 -4.31 10.97 -3.05
N GLU A 32 -4.37 11.66 -1.93
CA GLU A 32 -3.80 11.17 -0.67
C GLU A 32 -4.45 9.86 -0.20
N ARG A 33 -5.78 9.78 -0.26
CA ARG A 33 -6.53 8.56 0.10
C ARG A 33 -6.21 7.39 -0.84
N LEU A 34 -6.03 7.65 -2.13
CA LEU A 34 -5.62 6.66 -3.11
C LEU A 34 -4.20 6.15 -2.83
N VAL A 35 -3.23 7.03 -2.55
CA VAL A 35 -1.87 6.62 -2.20
C VAL A 35 -1.84 5.77 -0.93
N LYS A 36 -2.63 6.12 0.09
CA LYS A 36 -2.79 5.28 1.30
C LYS A 36 -3.36 3.91 0.95
N THR A 37 -4.39 3.85 0.09
CA THR A 37 -4.97 2.59 -0.40
C THR A 37 -3.94 1.76 -1.16
N ALA A 38 -3.14 2.39 -2.02
CA ALA A 38 -2.14 1.70 -2.83
C ALA A 38 -1.10 0.98 -1.95
N ARG A 39 -0.67 1.61 -0.86
CA ARG A 39 0.23 0.98 0.11
C ARG A 39 -0.39 -0.26 0.76
N LEU A 40 -1.67 -0.21 1.11
CA LEU A 40 -2.39 -1.38 1.64
C LEU A 40 -2.52 -2.51 0.62
N LEU A 41 -2.45 -2.20 -0.67
CA LEU A 41 -2.44 -3.15 -1.78
C LEU A 41 -1.02 -3.66 -2.14
N GLY A 42 0.02 -3.25 -1.39
CA GLY A 42 1.42 -3.63 -1.66
C GLY A 42 2.06 -2.86 -2.81
N LEU A 43 1.45 -1.76 -3.26
CA LEU A 43 2.04 -0.89 -4.30
C LEU A 43 2.97 0.13 -3.65
N ARG A 44 4.17 0.27 -4.23
CA ARG A 44 5.09 1.33 -3.83
C ARG A 44 4.52 2.69 -4.24
N PRO A 45 4.87 3.78 -3.53
CA PRO A 45 4.37 5.12 -3.86
C PRO A 45 4.62 5.53 -5.32
N PHE A 46 5.78 5.13 -5.87
CA PHE A 46 6.13 5.38 -7.27
C PHE A 46 5.21 4.63 -8.25
N ASP A 47 5.02 3.32 -8.05
CA ASP A 47 4.14 2.51 -8.91
C ASP A 47 2.70 3.01 -8.85
N ALA A 48 2.23 3.42 -7.67
CA ALA A 48 0.92 4.03 -7.51
C ALA A 48 0.77 5.33 -8.33
N ALA A 49 1.80 6.18 -8.34
CA ALA A 49 1.81 7.38 -9.16
C ALA A 49 1.77 7.06 -10.65
N LEU A 50 2.50 6.03 -11.10
CA LEU A 50 2.45 5.56 -12.49
C LEU A 50 1.05 5.08 -12.89
N VAL A 51 0.40 4.27 -12.05
CA VAL A 51 -0.97 3.80 -12.31
C VAL A 51 -1.94 4.99 -12.41
N ILE A 52 -1.83 5.97 -11.50
CA ILE A 52 -2.69 7.16 -11.54
C ILE A 52 -2.49 7.93 -12.85
N ALA A 53 -1.23 8.17 -13.24
CA ALA A 53 -0.91 8.88 -14.46
C ALA A 53 -1.44 8.16 -15.70
N LEU A 54 -1.33 6.82 -15.73
CA LEU A 54 -1.83 6.00 -16.83
C LEU A 54 -3.36 6.10 -16.97
N VAL A 55 -4.08 5.99 -15.86
CA VAL A 55 -5.55 6.10 -15.85
C VAL A 55 -5.99 7.51 -16.24
N GLN A 56 -5.25 8.54 -15.81
CA GLN A 56 -5.52 9.92 -16.20
C GLN A 56 -5.24 10.18 -17.69
N ASP A 57 -4.16 9.63 -18.25
CA ASP A 57 -3.86 9.72 -19.69
C ASP A 57 -4.96 9.06 -20.52
N ALA A 58 -5.41 7.86 -20.13
CA ALA A 58 -6.53 7.16 -20.77
C ALA A 58 -7.83 7.98 -20.69
N ALA A 59 -8.12 8.57 -19.53
CA ALA A 59 -9.29 9.43 -19.35
C ALA A 59 -9.23 10.69 -20.22
N ARG A 60 -8.06 11.32 -20.34
CA ARG A 60 -7.82 12.48 -21.22
C ARG A 60 -8.03 12.17 -22.69
N ARG A 61 -7.69 10.95 -23.11
CA ARG A 61 -7.92 10.47 -24.48
C ARG A 61 -9.38 10.08 -24.75
N GLY A 62 -10.25 10.16 -23.75
CA GLY A 62 -11.65 9.71 -23.86
C GLY A 62 -11.82 8.19 -23.86
N GLU A 63 -10.78 7.44 -23.50
CA GLU A 63 -10.83 5.98 -23.39
C GLU A 63 -11.54 5.55 -22.08
N ALA A 64 -11.63 6.45 -21.11
CA ALA A 64 -12.45 6.28 -19.91
C ALA A 64 -13.92 6.60 -20.21
N ARG A 65 -14.79 5.59 -20.23
CA ARG A 65 -16.24 5.81 -20.26
C ARG A 65 -16.78 6.04 -18.85
N PRO A 66 -17.74 6.97 -18.66
CA PRO A 66 -18.46 7.11 -17.40
C PRO A 66 -19.09 5.76 -16.99
N GLY A 67 -18.82 5.31 -15.77
CA GLY A 67 -19.38 4.06 -15.23
C GLY A 67 -18.67 2.76 -15.64
N TYR A 68 -17.68 2.81 -16.52
CA TYR A 68 -16.79 1.67 -16.80
C TYR A 68 -15.38 1.99 -16.31
N PRO A 69 -14.68 1.05 -15.64
CA PRO A 69 -13.28 1.26 -15.34
C PRO A 69 -12.55 1.51 -16.67
N ALA A 70 -11.78 2.59 -16.72
CA ALA A 70 -10.98 3.06 -17.86
C ALA A 70 -9.82 2.09 -18.19
N LEU A 71 -10.13 0.81 -18.29
CA LEU A 71 -9.21 -0.31 -18.41
C LEU A 71 -9.44 -0.92 -19.80
N THR A 72 -9.19 -0.12 -20.83
CA THR A 72 -9.05 -0.60 -22.21
C THR A 72 -7.93 -1.64 -22.28
N ARG A 73 -7.91 -2.49 -23.33
CA ARG A 73 -6.84 -3.49 -23.50
C ARG A 73 -5.45 -2.85 -23.51
N ASP A 74 -5.32 -1.65 -24.08
CA ASP A 74 -4.05 -0.92 -24.11
C ASP A 74 -3.60 -0.51 -22.70
N VAL A 75 -4.50 0.08 -21.90
CA VAL A 75 -4.22 0.41 -20.49
C VAL A 75 -3.86 -0.82 -19.68
N LEU A 76 -4.55 -1.95 -19.88
CA LEU A 76 -4.22 -3.21 -19.23
C LEU A 76 -2.83 -3.72 -19.62
N SER A 77 -2.46 -3.61 -20.89
CA SER A 77 -1.12 -4.00 -21.38
C SER A 77 -0.03 -3.14 -20.75
N ARG A 78 -0.29 -1.82 -20.59
CA ARG A 78 0.62 -0.89 -19.92
C ARG A 78 0.67 -1.09 -18.41
N LEU A 79 -0.42 -1.53 -17.77
CA LEU A 79 -0.43 -1.91 -16.35
C LEU A 79 0.43 -3.15 -16.09
N GLU A 80 0.49 -4.09 -17.04
CA GLU A 80 1.27 -5.31 -16.89
C GLU A 80 2.77 -5.05 -16.83
N THR A 81 3.26 -3.94 -17.41
CA THR A 81 4.67 -3.52 -17.34
C THR A 81 5.07 -2.95 -15.99
N ILE A 82 4.11 -2.47 -15.19
CA ILE A 82 4.37 -1.97 -13.84
C ILE A 82 4.73 -3.17 -12.95
N PRO A 83 5.81 -3.10 -12.13
CA PRO A 83 6.22 -4.21 -11.28
C PRO A 83 5.07 -4.78 -10.43
N LYS A 84 5.08 -6.09 -10.20
CA LYS A 84 4.10 -6.73 -9.33
C LYS A 84 4.23 -6.15 -7.91
N PRO A 85 3.10 -5.89 -7.23
CA PRO A 85 3.11 -5.40 -5.86
C PRO A 85 3.83 -6.39 -4.96
N VAL A 86 4.72 -5.87 -4.12
CA VAL A 86 5.41 -6.65 -3.10
C VAL A 86 4.63 -6.44 -1.81
N VAL A 87 4.04 -7.51 -1.29
CA VAL A 87 3.46 -7.48 0.04
C VAL A 87 4.62 -7.51 1.02
N ASP A 88 4.96 -6.35 1.59
CA ASP A 88 5.94 -6.28 2.66
C ASP A 88 5.38 -7.02 3.88
N THR A 89 5.87 -8.23 4.12
CA THR A 89 5.52 -9.05 5.29
C THR A 89 6.31 -8.64 6.55
N THR A 90 7.06 -7.54 6.49
CA THR A 90 7.90 -7.08 7.58
C THR A 90 7.04 -6.80 8.83
N PRO A 91 7.30 -7.47 9.97
CA PRO A 91 6.54 -7.23 11.18
C PRO A 91 6.76 -5.78 11.64
N PRO A 92 5.72 -5.14 12.20
CA PRO A 92 5.82 -3.75 12.60
C PRO A 92 6.81 -3.60 13.76
N VAL A 93 7.67 -2.57 13.70
CA VAL A 93 8.79 -2.33 14.64
C VAL A 93 8.39 -2.30 16.12
N TRP A 94 7.15 -1.94 16.45
CA TRP A 94 6.66 -1.96 17.83
C TRP A 94 6.57 -3.39 18.41
N LEU A 95 6.30 -4.39 17.56
CA LEU A 95 6.26 -5.80 17.94
C LEU A 95 7.65 -6.28 18.35
N ASN A 96 8.68 -5.90 17.59
CA ASN A 96 10.07 -6.19 17.95
C ASN A 96 10.46 -5.50 19.26
N ARG A 97 10.06 -4.24 19.47
CA ARG A 97 10.33 -3.51 20.72
C ARG A 97 9.68 -4.16 21.94
N LEU A 98 8.45 -4.67 21.82
CA LEU A 98 7.81 -5.43 22.89
C LEU A 98 8.56 -6.73 23.20
N ALA A 99 8.97 -7.47 22.17
CA ALA A 99 9.75 -8.69 22.37
C ALA A 99 11.08 -8.42 23.07
N THR A 100 11.78 -7.33 22.70
CA THR A 100 13.03 -6.93 23.38
C THR A 100 12.77 -6.49 24.82
N ALA A 101 11.70 -5.73 25.07
CA ALA A 101 11.32 -5.30 26.42
C ALA A 101 10.99 -6.49 27.32
N CYS A 102 10.24 -7.48 26.81
CA CYS A 102 9.97 -8.72 27.53
C CYS A 102 11.26 -9.45 27.89
N LEU A 103 12.18 -9.64 26.94
CA LEU A 103 13.47 -10.30 27.18
C LEU A 103 14.30 -9.63 28.29
N ILE A 104 14.37 -8.29 28.26
CA ILE A 104 15.08 -7.52 29.30
C ILE A 104 14.41 -7.69 30.65
N ALA A 105 13.07 -7.60 30.71
CA ALA A 105 12.32 -7.76 31.94
C ALA A 105 12.52 -9.16 32.55
N THR A 106 12.46 -10.23 31.75
CA THR A 106 12.72 -11.60 32.24
C THR A 106 14.14 -11.74 32.76
N GLY A 107 15.12 -11.15 32.07
CA GLY A 107 16.53 -11.16 32.49
C GLY A 107 16.74 -10.46 33.84
N LEU A 108 16.14 -9.28 34.03
CA LEU A 108 16.23 -8.54 35.29
C LEU A 108 15.56 -9.26 36.45
N VAL A 109 14.40 -9.89 36.21
CA VAL A 109 13.69 -10.69 37.23
C VAL A 109 14.52 -11.90 37.64
N ALA A 110 15.07 -12.65 36.67
CA ALA A 110 15.94 -13.79 36.94
C ALA A 110 17.20 -13.36 37.73
N MET A 111 17.79 -12.22 37.36
CA MET A 111 18.96 -11.66 38.06
C MET A 111 18.63 -11.27 39.50
N ALA A 112 17.46 -10.66 39.75
CA ALA A 112 17.02 -10.31 41.10
C ALA A 112 16.76 -11.54 41.98
N ILE A 113 16.14 -12.60 41.42
CA ILE A 113 15.91 -13.86 42.13
C ILE A 113 17.24 -14.51 42.51
N LEU A 114 18.20 -14.57 41.60
CA LEU A 114 19.54 -15.10 41.86
C LEU A 114 20.29 -14.29 42.92
N TRP A 115 20.15 -12.96 42.91
CA TRP A 115 20.75 -12.10 43.91
C TRP A 115 20.16 -12.33 45.31
N VAL A 116 18.84 -12.47 45.44
CA VAL A 116 18.20 -12.77 46.74
C VAL A 116 18.62 -14.15 47.26
N GLN A 117 18.79 -15.15 46.39
CA GLN A 117 19.21 -16.49 46.78
C GLN A 117 20.69 -16.57 47.21
N ASN A 118 21.58 -15.77 46.60
CA ASN A 118 23.02 -15.79 46.88
C ASN A 118 23.52 -14.68 47.82
N GLY A 119 22.77 -13.58 47.96
CA GLY A 119 23.19 -12.35 48.64
C GLY A 119 22.56 -12.13 50.02
N GLY A 120 21.76 -13.07 50.52
CA GLY A 120 21.28 -13.07 51.91
C GLY A 120 22.38 -13.54 52.86
N GLY A 121 23.37 -12.68 53.09
CA GLY A 121 24.36 -12.79 54.18
C GLY A 121 24.15 -11.69 55.20
#